data_AF-A0A5D2XCI1-F1
#
_entry.id   AF-A0A5D2XCI1-F1
#
_cell.length_a   1.000
_cell.length_b   1.000
_cell.length_c   1.000
_cell.angle_alpha   90.00
_cell.angle_beta   90.00
_cell.angle_gamma   90.00
#
_symmetry.space_group_name_H-M   'P 1'
#
loop_
_entity.id
_entity.type
_entity.pdbx_description
1 polymer ?
#
loop_
_entity_poly.entity_id
_entity_poly.type
_entity_poly.pdbx_seq_one_letter_code
_entity_poly.pdbx_strand_id
1 'polypeptide(L)'
;MAHKTLHSNQKLFTLSLILLSLSLLIFFIFFGSKNNVVNRFKVETDQPNQFFTNPRWFDLIQEESNGDKKIKVGLVNLNDEEVSQYEVHGNGSLVDTVRVHFDRVSKVREWNDFFPVWINEDSNLQPPTCPEIPMPRLEEYWDLSVVVAKVPCDGWTSEAGMRDVFRLQVNLVVANLLVRSGCAKGPDIKREVYAVFIGHCGPMPEIFRCDDLLRKEGDHWVYKPELKRLKQKVLMPPGTCQIAYPFGKTDNARENKLKNRQFNHREAYVTVLHSSDAYVCGAIALAQSIIRTNSTKDLLLLHDEHVSPRSLTGLRTAGWKTRQIERIRSPFAKKGSYNEWNYSKLRIWLLTWYHKVVFIDSDLLVFKNMDWVFHYPQISAAGNDRTLFNSGIMVIEPSLCTFEDLMLKSFKVGSYNGGDQGFLNEVFTWWHRLPNEVNFLKYFDRNHSLDREKIPDDLSAIHYLGLKPWMCYRDYDCNWDIKERQVFASDKAHEKWWQVYDEMAERLKPYCGLSPHMNWRIKKWRRIAKKLSLPDEHWKIGVTDPRQYNLVQ
;
A
#
# COMPACT_ATOMS: atom_id res chain seq x y z
N MET A 1 -43.18 16.59 -53.83
CA MET A 1 -43.77 16.78 -52.48
C MET A 1 -42.66 16.94 -51.44
N ALA A 2 -41.96 18.07 -51.39
CA ALA A 2 -40.82 18.25 -50.48
C ALA A 2 -40.61 19.71 -50.02
N HIS A 3 -41.69 20.45 -49.74
CA HIS A 3 -41.59 21.83 -49.26
C HIS A 3 -42.43 22.17 -48.02
N LYS A 4 -43.13 21.19 -47.41
CA LYS A 4 -44.01 21.42 -46.24
C LYS A 4 -43.48 20.90 -44.90
N THR A 5 -42.39 20.13 -44.86
CA THR A 5 -41.88 19.51 -43.62
C THR A 5 -40.76 20.28 -42.91
N LEU A 6 -40.11 21.26 -43.56
CA LEU A 6 -39.03 22.04 -42.92
C LEU A 6 -39.55 23.09 -41.93
N HIS A 7 -40.75 23.64 -42.17
CA HIS A 7 -41.28 24.75 -41.38
C HIS A 7 -41.82 24.35 -40.00
N SER A 8 -42.17 23.08 -39.81
CA SER A 8 -42.69 22.54 -38.55
C SER A 8 -41.58 22.29 -37.52
N ASN A 9 -40.42 21.81 -37.96
CA ASN A 9 -39.29 21.53 -37.06
C ASN A 9 -38.60 22.81 -36.56
N GLN A 10 -38.59 23.88 -37.35
CA GLN A 10 -38.10 25.18 -36.89
C GLN A 10 -38.97 25.78 -35.79
N LYS A 11 -40.30 25.61 -35.85
CA LYS A 11 -41.22 26.09 -34.80
C LYS A 11 -41.07 25.32 -33.49
N LEU A 12 -40.86 24.00 -33.54
CA LEU A 12 -40.58 23.19 -32.36
C LEU A 12 -39.22 23.52 -31.73
N PHE A 13 -38.21 23.78 -32.55
CA PHE A 13 -36.88 24.18 -32.07
C PHE A 13 -36.89 25.58 -31.44
N THR A 14 -37.58 26.55 -32.04
CA THR A 14 -37.71 27.89 -31.45
C THR A 14 -38.56 27.88 -30.18
N LEU A 15 -39.61 27.06 -30.11
CA LEU A 15 -40.40 26.90 -28.88
C LEU A 15 -39.57 26.28 -27.75
N SER A 16 -38.72 25.29 -28.06
CA SER A 16 -37.80 24.69 -27.09
C SER A 16 -36.75 25.67 -26.59
N LEU A 17 -36.22 26.54 -27.46
CA LEU A 17 -35.26 27.59 -27.08
C LEU A 17 -35.90 28.68 -26.20
N ILE A 18 -37.16 29.02 -26.46
CA ILE A 18 -37.93 29.97 -25.64
C ILE A 18 -38.22 29.38 -24.27
N LEU A 19 -38.59 28.09 -24.19
CA LEU A 19 -38.80 27.41 -22.90
C LEU A 19 -37.49 27.30 -22.09
N LEU A 20 -36.37 27.01 -22.76
CA LEU A 20 -35.06 26.99 -22.10
C LEU A 20 -34.65 28.38 -21.59
N SER A 21 -34.87 29.43 -22.38
CA SER A 21 -34.52 30.81 -21.99
C SER A 21 -35.40 31.33 -20.86
N LEU A 22 -36.70 31.00 -20.84
CA LEU A 22 -37.59 31.31 -19.71
C LEU A 22 -37.16 30.58 -18.43
N SER A 23 -36.73 29.31 -18.53
CA SER A 23 -36.25 28.56 -17.36
C SER A 23 -34.94 29.14 -16.78
N LEU A 24 -34.02 29.61 -17.64
CA LEU A 24 -32.80 30.31 -17.22
C LEU A 24 -33.10 31.69 -16.63
N LEU A 25 -34.10 32.40 -17.16
CA LEU A 25 -34.53 33.70 -16.62
C LEU A 25 -35.16 33.55 -15.23
N ILE A 26 -35.97 32.52 -15.01
CA ILE A 26 -36.53 32.19 -13.69
C ILE A 26 -35.41 31.82 -12.71
N PHE A 27 -34.39 31.08 -13.14
CA PHE A 27 -33.23 30.78 -12.31
C PHE A 27 -32.45 32.04 -11.92
N PHE A 28 -32.29 33.01 -12.83
CA PHE A 28 -31.69 34.31 -12.53
C PHE A 28 -32.55 35.19 -11.63
N ILE A 29 -33.89 35.14 -11.73
CA ILE A 29 -34.78 35.92 -10.86
C ILE A 29 -34.81 35.34 -9.44
N PHE A 30 -34.74 34.01 -9.27
CA PHE A 30 -34.78 33.37 -7.95
C PHE A 30 -33.40 33.21 -7.29
N PHE A 31 -32.30 33.16 -8.06
CA PHE A 31 -30.94 32.93 -7.52
C PHE A 31 -29.92 34.01 -7.90
N GLY A 32 -30.29 34.98 -8.73
CA GLY A 32 -29.41 36.07 -9.17
C GLY A 32 -29.68 37.36 -8.40
N SER A 33 -29.14 37.47 -7.18
CA SER A 33 -28.56 38.69 -6.60
C SER A 33 -28.47 38.59 -5.07
N LYS A 34 -27.28 38.26 -4.57
CA LYS A 34 -26.72 38.85 -3.35
C LYS A 34 -25.21 38.92 -3.50
N ASN A 35 -24.73 40.03 -4.07
CA ASN A 35 -23.46 40.63 -3.72
C ASN A 35 -23.48 42.10 -4.15
N ASN A 36 -23.76 42.96 -3.18
CA ASN A 36 -23.25 44.33 -3.07
C ASN A 36 -23.62 44.85 -1.68
N VAL A 37 -22.96 44.31 -0.65
CA VAL A 37 -22.85 45.02 0.62
C VAL A 37 -21.67 45.97 0.48
N VAL A 38 -22.01 47.22 0.21
CA VAL A 38 -21.10 48.36 0.29
C VAL A 38 -20.50 48.39 1.69
N ASN A 39 -19.16 48.41 1.74
CA ASN A 39 -18.35 48.64 2.92
C ASN A 39 -18.86 49.85 3.71
N ARG A 40 -19.50 49.58 4.86
CA ARG A 40 -19.41 50.43 6.05
C ARG A 40 -18.59 49.68 7.10
N PHE A 41 -17.30 49.55 6.85
CA PHE A 41 -16.37 49.40 7.96
C PHE A 41 -16.20 50.79 8.58
N LYS A 42 -16.90 51.00 9.71
CA LYS A 42 -16.45 51.96 10.70
C LYS A 42 -15.05 51.52 11.10
N VAL A 43 -14.07 52.37 10.82
CA VAL A 43 -12.75 52.29 11.45
C VAL A 43 -12.97 52.66 12.91
N GLU A 44 -13.31 51.66 13.73
CA GLU A 44 -13.02 51.71 15.16
C GLU A 44 -11.55 51.35 15.29
N THR A 45 -10.75 52.36 15.59
CA THR A 45 -9.38 52.21 16.05
C THR A 45 -9.41 51.52 17.42
N ASP A 46 -9.49 50.20 17.42
CA ASP A 46 -9.24 49.41 18.62
C ASP A 46 -7.73 49.25 18.79
N GLN A 47 -7.24 49.84 19.88
CA GLN A 47 -5.94 49.51 20.46
C GLN A 47 -5.89 47.99 20.75
N PRO A 48 -4.72 47.33 20.60
CA PRO A 48 -4.63 45.89 20.78
C PRO A 48 -4.68 45.55 22.28
N ASN A 49 -5.87 45.26 22.80
CA ASN A 49 -6.00 44.46 24.01
C ASN A 49 -5.78 43.00 23.64
N GLN A 50 -4.54 42.58 23.81
CA GLN A 50 -4.01 41.25 23.54
C GLN A 50 -4.62 40.24 24.55
N PHE A 51 -5.82 39.75 24.26
CA PHE A 51 -6.33 38.53 24.88
C PHE A 51 -5.60 37.34 24.27
N PHE A 52 -4.56 36.85 24.95
CA PHE A 52 -3.82 35.67 24.53
C PHE A 52 -4.67 34.42 24.73
N THR A 53 -5.21 33.86 23.64
CA THR A 53 -5.91 32.57 23.63
C THR A 53 -4.92 31.47 23.28
N ASN A 54 -4.93 30.36 24.03
CA ASN A 54 -4.12 29.18 23.71
C ASN A 54 -4.31 28.73 22.24
N PRO A 55 -3.30 28.10 21.61
CA PRO A 55 -3.48 27.48 20.31
C PRO A 55 -4.67 26.50 20.38
N ARG A 56 -5.60 26.54 19.42
CA ARG A 56 -6.83 25.74 19.49
C ARG A 56 -6.64 24.23 19.67
N TRP A 57 -5.50 23.70 19.20
CA TRP A 57 -5.15 22.29 19.44
C TRP A 57 -4.99 21.96 20.92
N PHE A 58 -4.61 22.94 21.75
CA PHE A 58 -4.40 22.79 23.18
C PHE A 58 -5.73 22.57 23.90
N ASP A 59 -6.73 23.39 23.59
CA ASP A 59 -8.08 23.26 24.15
C ASP A 59 -8.66 21.87 23.80
N LEU A 60 -8.48 21.42 22.55
CA LEU A 60 -8.87 20.08 22.12
C LEU A 60 -8.22 18.97 22.96
N ILE A 61 -6.92 19.07 23.27
CA ILE A 61 -6.22 18.06 24.08
C ILE A 61 -6.63 18.14 25.55
N GLN A 62 -6.89 19.33 26.10
CA GLN A 62 -7.41 19.48 27.46
C GLN A 62 -8.80 18.84 27.61
N GLU A 63 -9.68 19.03 26.63
CA GLU A 63 -10.99 18.38 26.55
C GLU A 63 -10.84 16.85 26.52
N GLU A 64 -9.95 16.33 25.68
CA GLU A 64 -9.70 14.89 25.54
C GLU A 64 -9.03 14.25 26.78
N SER A 65 -8.27 15.02 27.57
CA SER A 65 -7.45 14.52 28.68
C SER A 65 -8.09 14.67 30.07
N ASN A 66 -9.38 15.06 30.13
CA ASN A 66 -10.14 15.35 31.35
C ASN A 66 -9.51 16.45 32.24
N GLY A 67 -9.19 17.60 31.64
CA GLY A 67 -9.16 18.93 32.28
C GLY A 67 -8.08 19.28 33.32
N ASP A 68 -7.62 18.34 34.15
CA ASP A 68 -6.91 18.66 35.41
C ASP A 68 -5.42 18.24 35.46
N LYS A 69 -4.83 17.84 34.33
CA LYS A 69 -3.42 17.38 34.30
C LYS A 69 -2.49 18.45 33.77
N LYS A 70 -1.36 18.65 34.46
CA LYS A 70 -0.22 19.42 33.94
C LYS A 70 0.25 18.81 32.62
N ILE A 71 0.23 19.59 31.54
CA ILE A 71 0.60 19.15 30.20
C ILE A 71 2.07 19.49 29.96
N LYS A 72 2.89 18.46 29.75
CA LYS A 72 4.29 18.64 29.34
C LYS A 72 4.42 18.52 27.81
N VAL A 73 4.92 19.55 27.16
CA VAL A 73 4.99 19.68 25.69
C VAL A 73 6.44 19.59 25.24
N GLY A 74 6.76 18.60 24.39
CA GLY A 74 8.04 18.50 23.71
C GLY A 74 8.01 19.22 22.36
N LEU A 75 8.92 20.17 22.14
CA LEU A 75 9.01 20.97 20.92
C LEU A 75 10.10 20.41 20.00
N VAL A 76 9.74 19.97 18.79
CA VAL A 76 10.61 19.30 17.81
C VAL A 76 10.70 20.12 16.52
N ASN A 77 11.91 20.49 16.10
CA ASN A 77 12.17 21.18 14.83
C ASN A 77 11.47 22.56 14.67
N LEU A 78 11.26 23.29 15.78
CA LEU A 78 10.77 24.69 15.76
C LEU A 78 11.93 25.68 15.89
N ASN A 79 11.79 26.85 15.25
CA ASN A 79 12.73 27.97 15.42
C ASN A 79 12.47 28.74 16.73
N ASP A 80 13.36 29.66 17.08
CA ASP A 80 13.31 30.34 18.40
C ASP A 80 12.08 31.26 18.55
N GLU A 81 11.65 31.89 17.46
CA GLU A 81 10.44 32.72 17.42
C GLU A 81 9.18 31.87 17.66
N GLU A 82 9.10 30.70 17.02
CA GLU A 82 8.02 29.74 17.16
C GLU A 82 7.99 29.11 18.56
N VAL A 83 9.16 28.76 19.11
CA VAL A 83 9.29 28.27 20.49
C VAL A 83 8.80 29.31 21.49
N SER A 84 9.18 30.58 21.31
CA SER A 84 8.76 31.68 22.18
C SER A 84 7.23 31.80 22.24
N GLN A 85 6.52 31.50 21.15
CA GLN A 85 5.07 31.48 21.17
C GLN A 85 4.57 30.46 22.21
N TYR A 86 5.09 29.24 22.23
CA TYR A 86 4.65 28.22 23.19
C TYR A 86 5.09 28.49 24.63
N GLU A 87 6.27 29.08 24.84
CA GLU A 87 6.76 29.45 26.18
C GLU A 87 5.93 30.59 26.81
N VAL A 88 5.52 31.59 26.02
CA VAL A 88 4.69 32.71 26.50
C VAL A 88 3.31 32.23 26.99
N HIS A 89 2.73 31.19 26.37
CA HIS A 89 1.48 30.58 26.81
C HIS A 89 1.67 29.65 28.05
N GLY A 90 2.92 29.27 28.37
CA GLY A 90 3.27 28.41 29.50
C GLY A 90 3.39 29.12 30.85
N ASN A 91 3.25 30.45 30.90
CA ASN A 91 3.32 31.22 32.16
C ASN A 91 2.11 31.03 33.10
N GLY A 92 1.17 30.12 32.76
CA GLY A 92 0.14 29.59 33.65
C GLY A 92 0.50 28.20 34.17
N SER A 93 0.16 27.87 35.42
CA SER A 93 0.63 26.67 36.16
C SER A 93 0.40 25.28 35.52
N LEU A 94 -0.31 25.21 34.39
CA LEU A 94 -0.80 23.96 33.78
C LEU A 94 0.04 23.46 32.59
N VAL A 95 1.00 24.23 32.06
CA VAL A 95 1.80 23.83 30.88
C VAL A 95 3.30 23.97 31.14
N ASP A 96 4.06 22.95 30.76
CA ASP A 96 5.52 22.94 30.85
C ASP A 96 6.11 22.56 29.48
N THR A 97 6.98 23.38 28.93
CA THR A 97 7.53 23.21 27.58
C THR A 97 9.00 22.82 27.66
N VAL A 98 9.41 21.83 26.86
CA VAL A 98 10.81 21.42 26.74
C VAL A 98 11.21 21.32 25.26
N ARG A 99 12.34 21.91 24.91
CA ARG A 99 12.91 21.78 23.57
C ARG A 99 13.60 20.42 23.43
N VAL A 100 13.26 19.69 22.38
CA VAL A 100 13.91 18.41 22.06
C VAL A 100 15.11 18.68 21.16
N HIS A 101 16.30 18.38 21.67
CA HIS A 101 17.54 18.52 20.93
C HIS A 101 17.96 17.21 20.26
N PHE A 102 18.28 17.27 18.96
CA PHE A 102 18.84 16.18 18.17
C PHE A 102 19.61 16.75 16.97
N ASP A 103 20.64 16.04 16.52
CA ASP A 103 21.42 16.45 15.35
C ASP A 103 20.67 16.15 14.06
N ARG A 104 20.73 17.07 13.09
CA ARG A 104 20.13 16.84 11.77
C ARG A 104 20.93 15.76 11.02
N VAL A 105 20.23 14.83 10.39
CA VAL A 105 20.82 13.86 9.46
C VAL A 105 21.65 14.58 8.39
N SER A 106 22.84 14.06 8.09
CA SER A 106 23.76 14.69 7.16
C SER A 106 23.07 14.95 5.81
N LYS A 107 23.25 16.16 5.27
CA LYS A 107 22.72 16.55 3.95
C LYS A 107 23.30 15.73 2.80
N VAL A 108 24.41 15.02 3.03
CA VAL A 108 25.02 14.11 2.05
C VAL A 108 24.26 12.79 1.94
N ARG A 109 23.45 12.44 2.94
CA ARG A 109 22.65 11.21 2.91
C ARG A 109 21.41 11.41 2.06
N GLU A 110 21.28 10.59 1.03
CA GLU A 110 20.14 10.60 0.13
C GLU A 110 19.15 9.48 0.47
N TRP A 111 17.92 9.56 -0.05
CA TRP A 111 16.91 8.52 0.15
C TRP A 111 17.40 7.13 -0.29
N ASN A 112 18.18 7.07 -1.37
CA ASN A 112 18.72 5.82 -1.92
C ASN A 112 19.69 5.11 -0.97
N ASP A 113 20.36 5.83 -0.06
CA ASP A 113 21.26 5.24 0.94
C ASP A 113 20.47 4.39 1.95
N PHE A 114 19.23 4.77 2.22
CA PHE A 114 18.31 4.06 3.11
C PHE A 114 17.47 3.02 2.36
N PHE A 115 17.29 3.21 1.05
CA PHE A 115 16.47 2.34 0.21
C PHE A 115 17.26 1.75 -0.97
N PRO A 116 18.33 0.97 -0.71
CA PRO A 116 19.12 0.40 -1.78
C PRO A 116 18.33 -0.68 -2.52
N VAL A 117 18.67 -0.86 -3.80
CA VAL A 117 18.06 -1.88 -4.68
C VAL A 117 18.27 -3.27 -4.12
N TRP A 118 19.51 -3.55 -3.72
CA TRP A 118 19.97 -4.84 -3.27
C TRP A 118 20.60 -4.74 -1.88
N ILE A 119 20.40 -5.79 -1.08
CA ILE A 119 21.10 -6.02 0.17
C ILE A 119 21.59 -7.47 0.19
N ASN A 120 22.65 -7.72 0.95
CA ASN A 120 23.09 -9.09 1.18
C ASN A 120 22.18 -9.75 2.22
N GLU A 121 21.54 -10.85 1.84
CA GLU A 121 20.63 -11.60 2.72
C GLU A 121 21.25 -12.91 3.24
N ASP A 122 22.53 -13.19 2.93
CA ASP A 122 23.23 -14.37 3.43
C ASP A 122 23.39 -14.29 4.96
N SER A 123 22.74 -15.21 5.67
CA SER A 123 22.77 -15.30 7.13
C SER A 123 24.16 -15.58 7.72
N ASN A 124 25.13 -16.04 6.91
CA ASN A 124 26.49 -16.34 7.34
C ASN A 124 27.42 -15.11 7.31
N LEU A 125 26.96 -14.00 6.71
CA LEU A 125 27.72 -12.76 6.60
C LEU A 125 27.19 -11.72 7.59
N GLN A 126 27.96 -10.63 7.77
CA GLN A 126 27.50 -9.53 8.62
C GLN A 126 26.18 -8.96 8.09
N PRO A 127 25.13 -8.83 8.93
CA PRO A 127 23.85 -8.30 8.50
C PRO A 127 24.00 -6.91 7.90
N PRO A 128 23.29 -6.59 6.81
CA PRO A 128 23.35 -5.27 6.20
C PRO A 128 22.77 -4.24 7.19
N THR A 129 23.45 -3.11 7.33
CA THR A 129 23.06 -2.04 8.26
C THR A 129 22.64 -0.79 7.51
N CYS A 130 21.64 -0.11 8.04
CA CYS A 130 21.26 1.20 7.55
C CYS A 130 22.21 2.30 8.01
N PRO A 131 22.37 3.40 7.23
CA PRO A 131 22.99 4.61 7.73
C PRO A 131 22.30 5.09 9.01
N GLU A 132 23.07 5.71 9.90
CA GLU A 132 22.52 6.24 11.15
C GLU A 132 21.61 7.45 10.90
N ILE A 133 20.45 7.46 11.56
CA ILE A 133 19.60 8.65 11.71
C ILE A 133 19.76 9.13 13.16
N PRO A 134 20.39 10.29 13.41
CA PRO A 134 20.54 10.78 14.77
C PRO A 134 19.19 10.96 15.47
N MET A 135 19.10 10.49 16.72
CA MET A 135 17.90 10.58 17.56
C MET A 135 18.22 11.38 18.83
N PRO A 136 17.23 12.04 19.45
CA PRO A 136 17.42 12.64 20.77
C PRO A 136 17.70 11.55 21.81
N ARG A 137 18.28 11.96 22.94
CA ARG A 137 18.39 11.11 24.15
C ARG A 137 17.00 10.89 24.74
N LEU A 138 16.33 9.83 24.31
CA LEU A 138 14.93 9.55 24.63
C LEU A 138 14.68 9.46 26.16
N GLU A 139 15.69 9.10 26.94
CA GLU A 139 15.64 9.02 28.39
C GLU A 139 15.36 10.37 29.06
N GLU A 140 15.71 11.49 28.42
CA GLU A 140 15.49 12.84 28.93
C GLU A 140 14.03 13.30 28.77
N TYR A 141 13.26 12.62 27.90
CA TYR A 141 11.91 13.04 27.46
C TYR A 141 10.83 11.97 27.74
N TRP A 142 10.94 11.24 28.85
CA TRP A 142 10.05 10.10 29.16
C TRP A 142 8.66 10.50 29.71
N ASP A 143 8.45 11.77 30.06
CA ASP A 143 7.27 12.29 30.76
C ASP A 143 6.42 13.25 29.91
N LEU A 144 6.67 13.37 28.60
CA LEU A 144 5.88 14.23 27.70
C LEU A 144 4.43 13.79 27.59
N SER A 145 3.52 14.76 27.51
CA SER A 145 2.08 14.56 27.27
C SER A 145 1.71 14.86 25.82
N VAL A 146 2.39 15.84 25.21
CA VAL A 146 2.20 16.25 23.81
C VAL A 146 3.58 16.43 23.17
N VAL A 147 3.73 16.02 21.92
CA VAL A 147 4.90 16.35 21.09
C VAL A 147 4.44 17.22 19.93
N VAL A 148 4.92 18.46 19.86
CA VAL A 148 4.64 19.41 18.78
C VAL A 148 5.83 19.43 17.85
N ALA A 149 5.61 19.24 16.55
CA ALA A 149 6.67 19.18 15.55
C ALA A 149 6.35 19.94 14.29
N LYS A 150 7.28 20.77 13.82
CA LYS A 150 7.20 21.37 12.48
C LYS A 150 7.75 20.39 11.46
N VAL A 151 6.94 20.04 10.47
CA VAL A 151 7.33 19.04 9.48
C VAL A 151 8.04 19.69 8.30
N PRO A 152 9.22 19.19 7.88
CA PRO A 152 9.84 19.60 6.63
C PRO A 152 8.91 19.30 5.45
N CYS A 153 8.58 20.33 4.67
CA CYS A 153 7.67 20.28 3.51
C CYS A 153 8.34 20.78 2.20
N ASP A 154 9.63 21.10 2.21
CA ASP A 154 10.32 21.65 1.04
C ASP A 154 10.28 20.65 -0.13
N GLY A 155 9.74 21.06 -1.28
CA GLY A 155 9.58 20.18 -2.44
C GLY A 155 8.35 19.25 -2.38
N TRP A 156 7.44 19.43 -1.43
CA TRP A 156 6.18 18.71 -1.39
C TRP A 156 5.30 19.06 -2.61
N THR A 157 4.68 18.04 -3.20
CA THR A 157 3.68 18.20 -4.26
C THR A 157 2.48 17.30 -3.97
N SER A 158 1.31 17.64 -4.52
CA SER A 158 0.15 16.74 -4.45
C SER A 158 0.18 15.60 -5.48
N GLU A 159 1.20 15.55 -6.33
CA GLU A 159 1.27 14.69 -7.53
C GLU A 159 2.23 13.51 -7.37
N ALA A 160 3.09 13.50 -6.34
CA ALA A 160 4.06 12.44 -6.08
C ALA A 160 4.35 12.27 -4.59
N GLY A 161 4.91 11.12 -4.23
CA GLY A 161 5.38 10.86 -2.87
C GLY A 161 6.60 11.70 -2.52
N MET A 162 6.70 12.12 -1.26
CA MET A 162 7.87 12.83 -0.76
C MET A 162 8.90 11.84 -0.19
N ARG A 163 10.10 11.86 -0.76
CA ARG A 163 11.26 11.03 -0.37
C ARG A 163 12.35 11.94 0.21
N ASP A 164 12.13 12.42 1.42
CA ASP A 164 13.04 13.35 2.12
C ASP A 164 13.51 12.75 3.45
N VAL A 165 14.83 12.60 3.60
CA VAL A 165 15.43 11.94 4.77
C VAL A 165 15.24 12.77 6.03
N PHE A 166 15.26 14.10 5.94
CA PHE A 166 15.09 14.95 7.11
C PHE A 166 13.64 14.92 7.62
N ARG A 167 12.66 14.93 6.71
CA ARG A 167 11.26 14.68 7.01
C ARG A 167 11.06 13.34 7.70
N LEU A 168 11.70 12.27 7.19
CA LEU A 168 11.67 10.95 7.84
C LEU A 168 12.24 11.02 9.26
N GLN A 169 13.41 11.64 9.44
CA GLN A 169 14.02 11.84 10.75
C GLN A 169 13.07 12.53 11.72
N VAL A 170 12.48 13.68 11.36
CA VAL A 170 11.57 14.43 12.24
C VAL A 170 10.37 13.56 12.64
N ASN A 171 9.76 12.82 11.71
CA ASN A 171 8.64 11.94 12.01
C ASN A 171 9.05 10.77 12.93
N LEU A 172 10.24 10.19 12.72
CA LEU A 172 10.77 9.12 13.58
C LEU A 172 11.12 9.63 14.98
N VAL A 173 11.66 10.84 15.11
CA VAL A 173 11.93 11.49 16.40
C VAL A 173 10.63 11.63 17.18
N VAL A 174 9.59 12.19 16.56
CA VAL A 174 8.27 12.32 17.18
C VAL A 174 7.71 10.96 17.59
N ALA A 175 7.73 9.97 16.69
CA ALA A 175 7.20 8.65 16.98
C ALA A 175 7.92 7.97 18.16
N ASN A 176 9.26 8.06 18.22
CA ASN A 176 10.05 7.50 19.32
C ASN A 176 9.76 8.20 20.66
N LEU A 177 9.63 9.53 20.66
CA LEU A 177 9.27 10.30 21.86
C LEU A 177 7.89 9.91 22.38
N LEU A 178 6.90 9.74 21.51
CA LEU A 178 5.55 9.32 21.90
C LEU A 178 5.56 7.92 22.52
N VAL A 179 6.22 6.96 21.87
CA VAL A 179 6.33 5.59 22.38
C VAL A 179 7.09 5.55 23.70
N ARG A 180 8.22 6.25 23.81
CA ARG A 180 9.00 6.37 25.06
C ARG A 180 8.17 6.97 26.17
N SER A 181 7.45 8.06 25.88
CA SER A 181 6.59 8.76 26.82
C SER A 181 5.41 7.90 27.28
N GLY A 182 4.77 7.17 26.37
CA GLY A 182 3.66 6.28 26.70
C GLY A 182 4.08 5.09 27.56
N CYS A 183 5.29 4.57 27.35
CA CYS A 183 5.91 3.51 28.14
C CYS A 183 6.37 4.00 29.54
N ALA A 184 6.54 5.31 29.74
CA ALA A 184 7.03 5.93 30.97
C ALA A 184 8.35 5.29 31.45
N LYS A 185 8.41 4.63 32.62
CA LYS A 185 9.63 3.94 33.11
C LYS A 185 9.65 2.42 32.83
N GLY A 186 8.64 1.86 32.16
CA GLY A 186 8.52 0.42 31.92
C GLY A 186 8.39 0.06 30.44
N PRO A 187 8.28 -1.24 30.09
CA PRO A 187 8.13 -1.69 28.70
C PRO A 187 6.70 -1.58 28.16
N ASP A 188 5.72 -1.46 29.07
CA ASP A 188 4.28 -1.48 28.79
C ASP A 188 3.74 -0.04 28.65
N ILE A 189 2.84 0.19 27.71
CA ILE A 189 2.19 1.50 27.50
C ILE A 189 1.18 1.75 28.63
N LYS A 190 1.36 2.85 29.35
CA LYS A 190 0.60 3.20 30.55
C LYS A 190 -0.22 4.48 30.44
N ARG A 191 0.06 5.31 29.44
CA ARG A 191 -0.63 6.58 29.22
C ARG A 191 -0.73 6.94 27.75
N GLU A 192 -1.73 7.75 27.47
CA GLU A 192 -1.92 8.38 26.16
C GLU A 192 -0.94 9.55 26.01
N VAL A 193 -0.46 9.74 24.79
CA VAL A 193 0.43 10.84 24.42
C VAL A 193 -0.01 11.33 23.05
N TYR A 194 -0.09 12.63 22.85
CA TYR A 194 -0.61 13.25 21.64
C TYR A 194 0.51 13.81 20.77
N ALA A 195 0.29 13.89 19.47
CA ALA A 195 1.20 14.56 18.55
C ALA A 195 0.49 15.71 17.83
N VAL A 196 1.19 16.82 17.65
CA VAL A 196 0.73 17.96 16.86
C VAL A 196 1.76 18.25 15.79
N PHE A 197 1.37 18.10 14.54
CA PHE A 197 2.23 18.43 13.41
C PHE A 197 1.85 19.77 12.80
N ILE A 198 2.85 20.61 12.57
CA ILE A 198 2.71 21.93 11.95
C ILE A 198 3.24 21.84 10.52
N GLY A 199 2.39 22.18 9.54
CA GLY A 199 2.76 22.27 8.14
C GLY A 199 1.66 21.78 7.20
N HIS A 200 1.56 22.43 6.04
CA HIS A 200 0.54 22.14 5.03
C HIS A 200 0.61 20.70 4.46
N CYS A 201 1.81 20.11 4.42
CA CYS A 201 2.05 18.78 3.88
C CYS A 201 1.75 17.63 4.88
N GLY A 202 1.44 17.95 6.15
CA GLY A 202 1.16 16.96 7.20
C GLY A 202 2.35 16.06 7.58
N PRO A 203 2.17 15.08 8.49
CA PRO A 203 3.18 14.07 8.81
C PRO A 203 3.25 12.96 7.75
N MET A 204 4.16 11.99 7.95
CA MET A 204 4.24 10.80 7.11
C MET A 204 3.10 9.82 7.44
N PRO A 205 2.17 9.53 6.50
CA PRO A 205 1.02 8.66 6.76
C PRO A 205 1.40 7.20 7.06
N GLU A 206 2.62 6.79 6.70
CA GLU A 206 3.15 5.45 6.98
C GLU A 206 3.56 5.27 8.44
N ILE A 207 3.72 6.38 9.18
CA ILE A 207 4.03 6.42 10.62
C ILE A 207 2.78 6.85 11.41
N PHE A 208 2.13 7.92 10.97
CA PHE A 208 0.95 8.49 11.63
C PHE A 208 -0.31 8.21 10.82
N ARG A 209 -1.07 7.22 11.28
CA ARG A 209 -2.28 6.77 10.60
C ARG A 209 -3.35 7.85 10.63
N CYS A 210 -4.07 7.99 9.53
CA CYS A 210 -5.20 8.92 9.50
C CYS A 210 -6.37 8.48 10.39
N ASP A 211 -6.46 7.19 10.76
CA ASP A 211 -7.40 6.71 11.79
C ASP A 211 -7.13 7.35 13.17
N ASP A 212 -5.89 7.78 13.41
CA ASP A 212 -5.44 8.35 14.67
C ASP A 212 -5.53 9.90 14.66
N LEU A 213 -5.95 10.51 13.55
CA LEU A 213 -6.11 11.96 13.42
C LEU A 213 -7.38 12.40 14.14
N LEU A 214 -7.23 13.20 15.20
CA LEU A 214 -8.36 13.79 15.93
C LEU A 214 -8.97 14.94 15.14
N ARG A 215 -8.13 15.86 14.68
CA ARG A 215 -8.57 17.05 13.95
C ARG A 215 -7.43 17.68 13.17
N LYS A 216 -7.79 18.27 12.01
CA LYS A 216 -6.95 19.23 11.30
C LYS A 216 -7.53 20.63 11.49
N GLU A 217 -6.73 21.57 11.98
CA GLU A 217 -7.10 22.97 12.12
C GLU A 217 -6.06 23.88 11.46
N GLY A 218 -6.39 24.45 10.30
CA GLY A 218 -5.42 25.17 9.48
C GLY A 218 -4.24 24.26 9.10
N ASP A 219 -3.03 24.66 9.49
CA ASP A 219 -1.79 23.90 9.28
C ASP A 219 -1.42 22.96 10.44
N HIS A 220 -2.28 22.83 11.45
CA HIS A 220 -2.07 21.94 12.59
C HIS A 220 -2.81 20.62 12.41
N TRP A 221 -2.11 19.51 12.62
CA TRP A 221 -2.66 18.17 12.57
C TRP A 221 -2.50 17.51 13.93
N VAL A 222 -3.61 17.26 14.61
CA VAL A 222 -3.63 16.75 15.99
C VAL A 222 -3.94 15.26 15.98
N TYR A 223 -3.05 14.44 16.52
CA TYR A 223 -3.14 12.99 16.53
C TYR A 223 -3.20 12.43 17.96
N LYS A 224 -4.02 11.39 18.13
CA LYS A 224 -4.02 10.47 19.27
C LYS A 224 -3.58 9.07 18.77
N PRO A 225 -2.27 8.84 18.63
CA PRO A 225 -1.76 7.61 18.02
C PRO A 225 -2.04 6.35 18.84
N GLU A 226 -2.29 5.24 18.15
CA GLU A 226 -2.29 3.92 18.80
C GLU A 226 -0.85 3.49 19.11
N LEU A 227 -0.37 3.81 20.31
CA LEU A 227 1.04 3.63 20.69
C LEU A 227 1.56 2.19 20.56
N LYS A 228 0.71 1.16 20.63
CA LYS A 228 1.11 -0.24 20.41
C LYS A 228 1.56 -0.48 18.96
N ARG A 229 0.79 0.00 17.99
CA ARG A 229 1.17 -0.07 16.57
C ARG A 229 2.33 0.85 16.25
N LEU A 230 2.34 2.06 16.82
CA LEU A 230 3.46 2.98 16.64
C LEU A 230 4.77 2.40 17.20
N LYS A 231 4.72 1.67 18.32
CA LYS A 231 5.87 0.92 18.85
C LYS A 231 6.39 -0.13 17.87
N GLN A 232 5.51 -0.83 17.15
CA GLN A 232 5.94 -1.77 16.10
C GLN A 232 6.67 -1.05 14.97
N LYS A 233 6.22 0.16 14.59
CA LYS A 233 6.86 0.99 13.55
C LYS A 233 8.25 1.48 13.92
N VAL A 234 8.44 2.03 15.12
CA VAL A 234 9.74 2.59 15.52
C VAL A 234 10.83 1.54 15.77
N LEU A 235 10.43 0.26 15.89
CA LEU A 235 11.36 -0.87 15.99
C LEU A 235 11.80 -1.40 14.62
N MET A 236 11.17 -0.96 13.53
CA MET A 236 11.62 -1.31 12.19
C MET A 236 12.86 -0.50 11.80
N PRO A 237 13.74 -1.03 10.94
CA PRO A 237 14.83 -0.24 10.37
C PRO A 237 14.31 1.05 9.70
N PRO A 238 15.12 2.13 9.69
CA PRO A 238 14.71 3.41 9.11
C PRO A 238 14.49 3.35 7.59
N GLY A 239 15.00 2.32 6.91
CA GLY A 239 14.76 2.06 5.49
C GLY A 239 14.93 0.57 5.14
N THR A 240 15.06 0.28 3.85
CA THR A 240 15.15 -1.10 3.31
C THR A 240 16.58 -1.58 3.12
N CYS A 241 17.56 -0.84 3.64
CA CYS A 241 18.98 -1.18 3.76
C CYS A 241 19.25 -2.34 4.73
N GLN A 242 18.23 -2.81 5.46
CA GLN A 242 18.29 -3.95 6.36
C GLN A 242 17.00 -4.75 6.24
N ILE A 243 17.08 -6.08 6.41
CA ILE A 243 15.88 -6.91 6.53
C ILE A 243 15.13 -6.50 7.80
N ALA A 244 13.84 -6.20 7.67
CA ALA A 244 13.01 -5.96 8.82
C ALA A 244 12.85 -7.28 9.61
N TYR A 245 13.01 -7.23 10.92
CA TYR A 245 12.78 -8.39 11.79
C TYR A 245 11.34 -8.36 12.31
N PRO A 246 10.64 -9.51 12.38
CA PRO A 246 9.26 -9.54 12.84
C PRO A 246 9.19 -9.11 14.31
N PHE A 247 8.25 -8.21 14.63
CA PHE A 247 7.96 -7.84 16.00
C PHE A 247 7.41 -9.06 16.77
N GLY A 248 7.96 -9.37 17.95
CA GLY A 248 7.52 -10.49 18.79
C GLY A 248 8.51 -11.65 18.96
N LYS A 249 9.52 -11.82 18.07
CA LYS A 249 10.56 -12.86 18.28
C LYS A 249 11.49 -12.60 19.47
N THR A 250 11.60 -11.34 19.90
CA THR A 250 12.44 -10.95 21.05
C THR A 250 11.70 -11.04 22.40
N ASP A 251 10.37 -11.09 22.41
CA ASP A 251 9.54 -11.13 23.63
C ASP A 251 8.90 -12.53 23.86
N ASN A 252 9.67 -13.59 23.61
CA ASN A 252 9.27 -15.00 23.77
C ASN A 252 8.75 -15.38 25.18
N ALA A 253 8.88 -14.51 26.19
CA ALA A 253 8.42 -14.77 27.55
C ALA A 253 7.06 -14.13 27.91
N ARG A 254 6.57 -13.12 27.17
CA ARG A 254 5.34 -12.38 27.56
C ARG A 254 4.12 -12.64 26.67
N GLU A 255 4.31 -12.99 25.40
CA GLU A 255 3.17 -13.29 24.51
C GLU A 255 2.38 -14.52 24.95
N ASN A 256 3.02 -15.51 25.56
CA ASN A 256 2.33 -16.71 26.06
C ASN A 256 1.35 -16.42 27.23
N LYS A 257 1.41 -15.24 27.88
CA LYS A 257 0.45 -14.84 28.93
C LYS A 257 -0.67 -13.91 28.44
N LEU A 258 -0.51 -13.24 27.29
CA LEU A 258 -1.51 -12.31 26.74
C LEU A 258 -2.48 -12.94 25.74
N LYS A 259 -2.28 -14.21 25.35
CA LYS A 259 -3.23 -14.98 24.52
C LYS A 259 -4.62 -15.16 25.14
N ASN A 260 -4.85 -14.72 26.39
CA ASN A 260 -6.06 -15.06 27.14
C ASN A 260 -7.06 -13.91 27.39
N ARG A 261 -6.91 -12.72 26.80
CA ARG A 261 -7.97 -11.70 26.86
C ARG A 261 -8.15 -10.94 25.55
N GLN A 262 -9.18 -11.37 24.81
CA GLN A 262 -10.17 -10.50 24.16
C GLN A 262 -9.71 -9.70 22.93
N PHE A 263 -9.44 -10.40 21.83
CA PHE A 263 -9.86 -10.12 20.43
C PHE A 263 -9.23 -11.24 19.58
N ASN A 264 -10.04 -12.10 18.96
CA ASN A 264 -9.54 -12.99 17.92
C ASN A 264 -9.19 -12.10 16.71
N HIS A 265 -7.95 -11.59 16.69
CA HIS A 265 -7.45 -10.79 15.58
C HIS A 265 -7.51 -11.66 14.33
N ARG A 266 -8.53 -11.40 13.49
CA ARG A 266 -8.70 -12.14 12.25
C ARG A 266 -7.61 -11.69 11.28
N GLU A 267 -6.98 -12.66 10.66
CA GLU A 267 -5.92 -12.48 9.69
C GLU A 267 -6.21 -13.33 8.45
N ALA A 268 -5.92 -12.79 7.27
CA ALA A 268 -6.18 -13.49 6.01
C ALA A 268 -5.08 -13.28 4.98
N TYR A 269 -4.83 -14.32 4.19
CA TYR A 269 -4.27 -14.14 2.86
C TYR A 269 -5.38 -13.66 1.92
N VAL A 270 -5.08 -12.62 1.16
CA VAL A 270 -6.04 -11.96 0.26
C VAL A 270 -5.51 -11.97 -1.16
N THR A 271 -6.35 -12.35 -2.12
CA THR A 271 -6.08 -12.12 -3.55
C THR A 271 -7.24 -11.38 -4.21
N VAL A 272 -7.00 -10.75 -5.36
CA VAL A 272 -8.00 -9.99 -6.11
C VAL A 272 -8.03 -10.48 -7.55
N LEU A 273 -9.21 -10.85 -8.03
CA LEU A 273 -9.49 -11.12 -9.44
C LEU A 273 -10.45 -10.06 -9.98
N HIS A 274 -10.21 -9.56 -11.19
CA HIS A 274 -11.12 -8.61 -11.84
C HIS A 274 -11.05 -8.76 -13.35
N SER A 275 -12.03 -8.18 -14.05
CA SER A 275 -12.11 -8.07 -15.52
C SER A 275 -12.28 -9.37 -16.32
N SER A 276 -11.83 -10.54 -15.83
CA SER A 276 -11.96 -11.82 -16.57
C SER A 276 -11.60 -13.05 -15.72
N ASP A 277 -11.90 -14.23 -16.26
CA ASP A 277 -11.51 -15.53 -15.70
C ASP A 277 -10.02 -15.91 -15.94
N ALA A 278 -9.21 -15.05 -16.59
CA ALA A 278 -7.86 -15.40 -17.04
C ALA A 278 -6.88 -15.84 -15.94
N TYR A 279 -7.14 -15.42 -14.70
CA TYR A 279 -6.32 -15.71 -13.52
C TYR A 279 -6.97 -16.69 -12.54
N VAL A 280 -8.14 -17.27 -12.88
CA VAL A 280 -8.85 -18.23 -12.01
C VAL A 280 -7.98 -19.44 -11.69
N CYS A 281 -7.31 -20.01 -12.69
CA CYS A 281 -6.41 -21.14 -12.47
C CYS A 281 -5.24 -20.77 -11.53
N GLY A 282 -4.66 -19.57 -11.70
CA GLY A 282 -3.62 -19.07 -10.82
C GLY A 282 -4.08 -18.94 -9.37
N ALA A 283 -5.26 -18.34 -9.15
CA ALA A 283 -5.84 -18.22 -7.81
C ALA A 283 -6.17 -19.58 -7.18
N ILE A 284 -6.63 -20.57 -7.96
CA ILE A 284 -6.83 -21.94 -7.48
C ILE A 284 -5.49 -22.54 -7.03
N ALA A 285 -4.46 -22.47 -7.88
CA ALA A 285 -3.14 -23.00 -7.57
C ALA A 285 -2.53 -22.30 -6.35
N LEU A 286 -2.70 -20.98 -6.22
CA LEU A 286 -2.28 -20.21 -5.04
C LEU A 286 -2.94 -20.74 -3.76
N ALA A 287 -4.26 -20.89 -3.71
CA ALA A 287 -4.94 -21.44 -2.54
C ALA A 287 -4.44 -22.84 -2.19
N GLN A 288 -4.32 -23.72 -3.18
CA GLN A 288 -3.83 -25.09 -2.96
C GLN A 288 -2.40 -25.08 -2.40
N SER A 289 -1.53 -24.20 -2.93
CA SER A 289 -0.17 -24.05 -2.42
C SER A 289 -0.13 -23.54 -0.97
N ILE A 290 -0.93 -22.53 -0.60
CA ILE A 290 -1.00 -22.02 0.78
C ILE A 290 -1.52 -23.09 1.74
N ILE A 291 -2.60 -23.80 1.38
CA ILE A 291 -3.20 -24.84 2.23
C ILE A 291 -2.18 -25.94 2.55
N ARG A 292 -1.37 -26.35 1.56
CA ARG A 292 -0.34 -27.37 1.73
C ARG A 292 0.78 -26.97 2.70
N THR A 293 0.96 -25.68 2.95
CA THR A 293 1.92 -25.18 3.95
C THR A 293 1.38 -25.18 5.38
N ASN A 294 0.16 -25.71 5.60
CA ASN A 294 -0.52 -25.73 6.89
C ASN A 294 -0.71 -24.33 7.50
N SER A 295 -1.02 -23.33 6.66
CA SER A 295 -1.38 -22.00 7.16
C SER A 295 -2.65 -22.06 8.02
N THR A 296 -2.67 -21.22 9.05
CA THR A 296 -3.81 -21.05 9.96
C THR A 296 -4.72 -19.88 9.59
N LYS A 297 -4.38 -19.14 8.53
CA LYS A 297 -5.02 -17.87 8.16
C LYS A 297 -6.21 -18.10 7.25
N ASP A 298 -7.17 -17.16 7.30
CA ASP A 298 -8.30 -17.18 6.38
C ASP A 298 -7.81 -16.99 4.93
N LEU A 299 -8.46 -17.66 3.97
CA LEU A 299 -8.27 -17.40 2.54
C LEU A 299 -9.44 -16.57 2.02
N LEU A 300 -9.19 -15.32 1.63
CA LEU A 300 -10.19 -14.41 1.05
C LEU A 300 -9.84 -14.01 -0.38
N LEU A 301 -10.80 -14.14 -1.30
CA LEU A 301 -10.68 -13.68 -2.68
C LEU A 301 -11.70 -12.59 -2.96
N LEU A 302 -11.22 -11.41 -3.34
CA LEU A 302 -12.07 -10.35 -3.86
C LEU A 302 -12.26 -10.53 -5.36
N HIS A 303 -13.48 -10.40 -5.86
CA HIS A 303 -13.75 -10.49 -7.29
C HIS A 303 -14.74 -9.44 -7.76
N ASP A 304 -14.70 -9.02 -9.02
CA ASP A 304 -15.79 -8.26 -9.62
C ASP A 304 -16.84 -9.19 -10.27
N GLU A 305 -17.80 -8.60 -10.96
CA GLU A 305 -18.88 -9.33 -11.67
C GLU A 305 -18.42 -10.10 -12.91
N HIS A 306 -17.17 -9.89 -13.37
CA HIS A 306 -16.65 -10.52 -14.59
C HIS A 306 -16.04 -11.91 -14.33
N VAL A 307 -15.95 -12.33 -13.06
CA VAL A 307 -15.57 -13.70 -12.71
C VAL A 307 -16.80 -14.60 -12.78
N SER A 308 -16.77 -15.61 -13.66
CA SER A 308 -17.97 -16.39 -13.97
C SER A 308 -18.48 -17.22 -12.78
N PRO A 309 -19.79 -17.53 -12.68
CA PRO A 309 -20.33 -18.38 -11.62
C PRO A 309 -19.66 -19.76 -11.53
N ARG A 310 -19.28 -20.32 -12.69
CA ARG A 310 -18.50 -21.56 -12.77
C ARG A 310 -17.15 -21.37 -12.08
N SER A 311 -16.41 -20.32 -12.43
CA SER A 311 -15.12 -19.98 -11.83
C SER A 311 -15.22 -19.72 -10.32
N LEU A 312 -16.25 -19.01 -9.86
CA LEU A 312 -16.51 -18.82 -8.43
C LEU A 312 -16.72 -20.15 -7.69
N THR A 313 -17.36 -21.12 -8.32
CA THR A 313 -17.50 -22.48 -7.75
C THR A 313 -16.14 -23.15 -7.61
N GLY A 314 -15.27 -23.04 -8.60
CA GLY A 314 -13.90 -23.56 -8.54
C GLY A 314 -13.07 -22.91 -7.45
N LEU A 315 -13.12 -21.57 -7.34
CA LEU A 315 -12.41 -20.80 -6.34
C LEU A 315 -12.84 -21.16 -4.91
N ARG A 316 -14.15 -21.29 -4.67
CA ARG A 316 -14.67 -21.76 -3.36
C ARG A 316 -14.27 -23.19 -3.06
N THR A 317 -14.32 -24.06 -4.06
CA THR A 317 -13.89 -25.47 -3.93
C THR A 317 -12.41 -25.59 -3.62
N ALA A 318 -11.59 -24.65 -4.12
CA ALA A 318 -10.15 -24.57 -3.84
C ALA A 318 -9.83 -24.03 -2.43
N GLY A 319 -10.81 -23.47 -1.71
CA GLY A 319 -10.66 -22.99 -0.34
C GLY A 319 -10.88 -21.48 -0.14
N TRP A 320 -11.11 -20.71 -1.21
CA TRP A 320 -11.33 -19.27 -1.08
C TRP A 320 -12.72 -18.95 -0.52
N LYS A 321 -12.77 -18.08 0.50
CA LYS A 321 -13.96 -17.29 0.82
C LYS A 321 -14.05 -16.16 -0.22
N THR A 322 -15.10 -16.12 -1.03
CA THR A 322 -15.25 -15.13 -2.11
C THR A 322 -16.07 -13.92 -1.65
N ARG A 323 -15.63 -12.71 -2.00
CA ARG A 323 -16.40 -11.48 -1.80
C ARG A 323 -16.42 -10.64 -3.08
N GLN A 324 -17.63 -10.30 -3.53
CA GLN A 324 -17.77 -9.42 -4.67
C GLN A 324 -17.40 -7.97 -4.29
N ILE A 325 -16.69 -7.28 -5.18
CA ILE A 325 -16.29 -5.87 -5.09
C ILE A 325 -16.64 -5.16 -6.38
N GLU A 326 -16.80 -3.84 -6.30
CA GLU A 326 -16.85 -2.99 -7.48
C GLU A 326 -15.42 -2.62 -7.90
N ARG A 327 -15.11 -2.86 -9.17
CA ARG A 327 -13.79 -2.55 -9.76
C ARG A 327 -13.52 -1.04 -9.75
N ILE A 328 -12.25 -0.68 -9.55
CA ILE A 328 -11.80 0.71 -9.55
C ILE A 328 -10.96 0.94 -10.80
N ARG A 329 -11.39 1.91 -11.62
CA ARG A 329 -10.64 2.31 -12.81
C ARG A 329 -9.43 3.15 -12.38
N SER A 330 -8.26 2.81 -12.88
CA SER A 330 -7.04 3.62 -12.77
C SER A 330 -7.26 4.93 -13.55
N PRO A 331 -7.32 6.11 -12.91
CA PRO A 331 -7.75 7.35 -13.58
C PRO A 331 -6.86 7.73 -14.77
N PHE A 332 -5.54 7.52 -14.64
CA PHE A 332 -4.55 7.84 -15.66
C PHE A 332 -4.33 6.73 -16.71
N ALA A 333 -5.00 5.58 -16.58
CA ALA A 333 -4.81 4.49 -17.52
C ALA A 333 -5.52 4.73 -18.86
N LYS A 334 -4.87 4.30 -19.95
CA LYS A 334 -5.46 4.28 -21.29
C LYS A 334 -6.63 3.29 -21.33
N LYS A 335 -7.76 3.68 -21.92
CA LYS A 335 -8.91 2.77 -22.09
C LYS A 335 -8.49 1.48 -22.81
N GLY A 336 -8.85 0.33 -22.25
CA GLY A 336 -8.53 -1.00 -22.77
C GLY A 336 -7.08 -1.46 -22.52
N SER A 337 -6.27 -0.71 -21.77
CA SER A 337 -4.95 -1.20 -21.34
C SER A 337 -5.09 -2.28 -20.27
N TYR A 338 -4.06 -3.11 -20.14
CA TYR A 338 -4.04 -4.20 -19.15
C TYR A 338 -4.18 -3.70 -17.70
N ASN A 339 -3.73 -2.46 -17.43
CA ASN A 339 -3.72 -1.83 -16.11
C ASN A 339 -4.92 -0.92 -15.84
N GLU A 340 -5.91 -0.86 -16.75
CA GLU A 340 -7.07 0.01 -16.62
C GLU A 340 -7.84 -0.19 -15.30
N TRP A 341 -7.83 -1.40 -14.76
CA TRP A 341 -8.63 -1.77 -13.57
C TRP A 341 -7.77 -2.20 -12.38
N ASN A 342 -6.45 -2.02 -12.44
CA ASN A 342 -5.53 -2.47 -11.39
C ASN A 342 -5.78 -1.78 -10.03
N TYR A 343 -6.34 -0.57 -10.01
CA TYR A 343 -6.71 0.09 -8.75
C TYR A 343 -7.82 -0.64 -7.99
N SER A 344 -8.47 -1.66 -8.56
CA SER A 344 -9.36 -2.57 -7.81
C SER A 344 -8.63 -3.24 -6.62
N LYS A 345 -7.31 -3.37 -6.68
CA LYS A 345 -6.46 -3.82 -5.55
C LYS A 345 -6.63 -2.92 -4.30
N LEU A 346 -6.95 -1.63 -4.46
CA LEU A 346 -7.16 -0.72 -3.33
C LEU A 346 -8.34 -1.14 -2.43
N ARG A 347 -9.29 -1.95 -2.93
CA ARG A 347 -10.41 -2.48 -2.14
C ARG A 347 -9.96 -3.35 -0.95
N ILE A 348 -8.69 -3.79 -0.91
CA ILE A 348 -8.13 -4.53 0.23
C ILE A 348 -8.16 -3.70 1.52
N TRP A 349 -8.04 -2.37 1.44
CA TRP A 349 -8.12 -1.51 2.63
C TRP A 349 -9.52 -1.44 3.24
N LEU A 350 -10.58 -1.87 2.53
CA LEU A 350 -11.94 -1.95 3.07
C LEU A 350 -12.20 -3.19 3.93
N LEU A 351 -11.23 -4.09 4.08
CA LEU A 351 -11.36 -5.33 4.83
C LEU A 351 -11.25 -5.14 6.35
N THR A 352 -11.92 -4.12 6.91
CA THR A 352 -11.78 -3.64 8.29
C THR A 352 -12.21 -4.63 9.37
N TRP A 353 -12.82 -5.76 9.00
CA TRP A 353 -13.09 -6.89 9.90
C TRP A 353 -11.88 -7.85 10.05
N TYR A 354 -10.79 -7.60 9.32
CA TYR A 354 -9.48 -8.20 9.54
C TYR A 354 -8.56 -7.17 10.20
N HIS A 355 -7.80 -7.61 11.19
CA HIS A 355 -6.79 -6.76 11.81
C HIS A 355 -5.62 -6.51 10.87
N LYS A 356 -5.22 -7.55 10.13
CA LYS A 356 -4.12 -7.54 9.18
C LYS A 356 -4.38 -8.52 8.06
N VAL A 357 -3.96 -8.17 6.86
CA VAL A 357 -4.05 -9.03 5.69
C VAL A 357 -2.70 -9.07 4.97
N VAL A 358 -2.37 -10.22 4.42
CA VAL A 358 -1.26 -10.36 3.48
C VAL A 358 -1.86 -10.51 2.09
N PHE A 359 -1.72 -9.48 1.28
CA PHE A 359 -2.10 -9.56 -0.11
C PHE A 359 -1.09 -10.41 -0.88
N ILE A 360 -1.57 -11.30 -1.75
CA ILE A 360 -0.77 -12.09 -2.68
C ILE A 360 -1.43 -12.04 -4.07
N ASP A 361 -0.71 -11.59 -5.10
CA ASP A 361 -1.18 -11.65 -6.48
C ASP A 361 -1.45 -13.12 -6.88
N SER A 362 -2.44 -13.34 -7.75
CA SER A 362 -2.89 -14.69 -8.15
C SER A 362 -1.91 -15.44 -9.08
N ASP A 363 -0.76 -14.86 -9.38
CA ASP A 363 0.33 -15.44 -10.15
C ASP A 363 1.56 -15.77 -9.29
N LEU A 364 1.35 -15.99 -7.99
CA LEU A 364 2.34 -16.57 -7.08
C LEU A 364 1.97 -17.99 -6.67
N LEU A 365 2.98 -18.76 -6.27
CA LEU A 365 2.83 -20.01 -5.51
C LEU A 365 3.63 -19.96 -4.23
N VAL A 366 3.06 -20.50 -3.16
CA VAL A 366 3.64 -20.54 -1.81
C VAL A 366 4.10 -21.97 -1.49
N PHE A 367 5.38 -22.14 -1.18
CA PHE A 367 6.04 -23.43 -0.92
C PHE A 367 6.36 -23.66 0.55
N LYS A 368 6.44 -22.59 1.35
CA LYS A 368 6.66 -22.66 2.81
C LYS A 368 5.61 -21.82 3.54
N ASN A 369 5.35 -22.18 4.80
CA ASN A 369 4.42 -21.42 5.63
C ASN A 369 4.94 -20.00 5.87
N MET A 370 4.16 -18.99 5.50
CA MET A 370 4.51 -17.58 5.63
C MET A 370 3.65 -16.85 6.69
N ASP A 371 3.01 -17.57 7.62
CA ASP A 371 2.16 -16.96 8.65
C ASP A 371 2.95 -15.97 9.52
N TRP A 372 4.28 -16.14 9.60
CA TRP A 372 5.17 -15.24 10.31
C TRP A 372 5.24 -13.81 9.73
N VAL A 373 4.87 -13.63 8.45
CA VAL A 373 4.83 -12.32 7.77
C VAL A 373 3.74 -11.41 8.38
N PHE A 374 2.72 -11.98 9.03
CA PHE A 374 1.69 -11.20 9.73
C PHE A 374 2.22 -10.46 10.98
N HIS A 375 3.45 -10.73 11.44
CA HIS A 375 4.05 -9.96 12.53
C HIS A 375 4.63 -8.61 12.10
N TYR A 376 4.68 -8.34 10.79
CA TYR A 376 5.19 -7.08 10.25
C TYR A 376 4.12 -6.01 10.18
N PRO A 377 4.48 -4.72 10.28
CA PRO A 377 3.53 -3.62 10.10
C PRO A 377 3.31 -3.27 8.62
N GLN A 378 2.21 -2.58 8.30
CA GLN A 378 1.97 -2.02 6.96
C GLN A 378 2.90 -0.83 6.67
N ILE A 379 3.47 -0.62 5.48
CA ILE A 379 3.60 -1.55 4.36
C ILE A 379 4.90 -2.31 4.58
N SER A 380 4.80 -3.63 4.61
CA SER A 380 5.96 -4.51 4.44
C SER A 380 5.78 -5.30 3.16
N ALA A 381 6.82 -5.36 2.34
CA ALA A 381 6.78 -5.96 1.01
C ALA A 381 8.18 -6.43 0.60
N ALA A 382 8.26 -7.23 -0.46
CA ALA A 382 9.56 -7.58 -1.04
C ALA A 382 10.11 -6.45 -1.91
N GLY A 383 11.44 -6.35 -1.98
CA GLY A 383 12.10 -5.37 -2.83
C GLY A 383 11.86 -5.60 -4.32
N ASN A 384 11.89 -4.50 -5.06
CA ASN A 384 11.93 -4.50 -6.52
C ASN A 384 13.16 -3.67 -6.96
N ASP A 385 13.16 -3.16 -8.19
CA ASP A 385 14.18 -2.24 -8.67
C ASP A 385 14.14 -0.88 -7.92
N ARG A 386 15.29 -0.19 -7.84
CA ARG A 386 15.46 1.12 -7.19
C ARG A 386 15.06 1.11 -5.70
N THR A 387 14.34 2.13 -5.27
CA THR A 387 13.84 2.34 -3.89
C THR A 387 12.46 1.73 -3.66
N LEU A 388 12.00 0.90 -4.60
CA LEU A 388 10.59 0.55 -4.78
C LEU A 388 10.33 -0.89 -4.34
N PHE A 389 9.15 -1.15 -3.82
CA PHE A 389 8.69 -2.50 -3.53
C PHE A 389 7.91 -3.11 -4.68
N ASN A 390 7.88 -4.45 -4.71
CA ASN A 390 6.99 -5.23 -5.57
C ASN A 390 5.63 -5.37 -4.88
N SER A 391 4.54 -5.07 -5.59
CA SER A 391 3.17 -5.12 -5.02
C SER A 391 2.49 -6.49 -5.10
N GLY A 392 3.26 -7.54 -5.44
CA GLY A 392 2.79 -8.92 -5.53
C GLY A 392 2.61 -9.57 -4.18
N ILE A 393 3.36 -9.15 -3.15
CA ILE A 393 3.10 -9.49 -1.75
C ILE A 393 3.21 -8.25 -0.88
N MET A 394 2.16 -7.93 -0.12
CA MET A 394 2.12 -6.77 0.76
C MET A 394 1.41 -7.09 2.08
N VAL A 395 2.01 -6.68 3.18
CA VAL A 395 1.35 -6.63 4.49
C VAL A 395 0.55 -5.35 4.62
N ILE A 396 -0.74 -5.47 4.86
CA ILE A 396 -1.70 -4.38 4.89
C ILE A 396 -2.49 -4.43 6.21
N GLU A 397 -2.74 -3.26 6.77
CA GLU A 397 -3.62 -3.04 7.92
C GLU A 397 -4.87 -2.32 7.41
N PRO A 398 -5.98 -3.06 7.14
CA PRO A 398 -7.17 -2.47 6.54
C PRO A 398 -7.72 -1.30 7.35
N SER A 399 -8.04 -0.21 6.67
CA SER A 399 -8.53 1.05 7.24
C SER A 399 -9.41 1.75 6.21
N LEU A 400 -10.64 2.11 6.60
CA LEU A 400 -11.54 2.90 5.76
C LEU A 400 -10.93 4.27 5.46
N CYS A 401 -10.34 4.92 6.47
CA CYS A 401 -9.68 6.21 6.30
C CYS A 401 -8.52 6.13 5.29
N THR A 402 -7.70 5.08 5.37
CA THR A 402 -6.60 4.88 4.41
C THR A 402 -7.14 4.59 3.00
N PHE A 403 -8.22 3.82 2.88
CA PHE A 403 -8.88 3.61 1.58
C PHE A 403 -9.37 4.94 0.98
N GLU A 404 -10.04 5.78 1.76
CA GLU A 404 -10.54 7.08 1.30
C GLU A 404 -9.39 8.00 0.87
N ASP A 405 -8.31 8.07 1.64
CA ASP A 405 -7.10 8.82 1.28
C ASP A 405 -6.47 8.29 -0.03
N LEU A 406 -6.34 6.96 -0.18
CA LEU A 406 -5.87 6.34 -1.42
C LEU A 406 -6.77 6.71 -2.60
N MET A 407 -8.09 6.69 -2.43
CA MET A 407 -9.03 7.07 -3.48
C MET A 407 -8.90 8.55 -3.85
N LEU A 408 -8.73 9.45 -2.88
CA LEU A 408 -8.50 10.88 -3.15
C LEU A 408 -7.18 11.12 -3.88
N LYS A 409 -6.11 10.43 -3.47
CA LYS A 409 -4.79 10.50 -4.12
C LYS A 409 -4.79 9.89 -5.51
N SER A 410 -5.65 8.90 -5.79
CA SER A 410 -5.72 8.20 -7.07
C SER A 410 -5.93 9.09 -8.29
N PHE A 411 -6.56 10.27 -8.08
CA PHE A 411 -6.81 11.28 -9.12
C PHE A 411 -5.71 12.32 -9.27
N LYS A 412 -4.74 12.35 -8.35
CA LYS A 412 -3.68 13.37 -8.29
C LYS A 412 -2.29 12.78 -8.49
N VAL A 413 -2.04 11.63 -7.88
CA VAL A 413 -0.74 10.97 -7.87
C VAL A 413 -0.59 10.07 -9.08
N GLY A 414 0.38 10.39 -9.93
CA GLY A 414 0.69 9.59 -11.12
C GLY A 414 1.32 8.25 -10.74
N SER A 415 0.95 7.18 -11.45
CA SER A 415 1.62 5.88 -11.33
C SER A 415 2.74 5.77 -12.36
N TYR A 416 3.99 5.58 -11.93
CA TYR A 416 5.15 5.53 -12.82
C TYR A 416 5.08 4.37 -13.85
N ASN A 417 4.30 3.32 -13.58
CA ASN A 417 4.06 2.20 -14.50
C ASN A 417 2.59 2.09 -14.96
N GLY A 418 1.75 3.06 -14.58
CA GLY A 418 0.31 3.10 -14.84
C GLY A 418 -0.52 2.07 -14.08
N GLY A 419 0.09 1.17 -13.30
CA GLY A 419 -0.58 0.14 -12.50
C GLY A 419 -0.65 0.50 -11.01
N ASP A 420 -1.16 -0.43 -10.20
CA ASP A 420 -1.28 -0.28 -8.74
C ASP A 420 0.09 -0.18 -8.06
N GLN A 421 1.09 -0.97 -8.47
CA GLN A 421 2.43 -0.91 -7.88
C GLN A 421 3.03 0.49 -7.95
N GLY A 422 2.91 1.15 -9.10
CA GLY A 422 3.48 2.48 -9.29
C GLY A 422 2.81 3.52 -8.42
N PHE A 423 1.48 3.46 -8.32
CA PHE A 423 0.71 4.32 -7.44
C PHE A 423 1.05 4.10 -5.96
N LEU A 424 1.07 2.85 -5.51
CA LEU A 424 1.33 2.50 -4.11
C LEU A 424 2.73 2.90 -3.67
N ASN A 425 3.74 2.81 -4.54
CA ASN A 425 5.10 3.27 -4.24
C ASN A 425 5.24 4.79 -4.16
N GLU A 426 4.35 5.56 -4.79
CA GLU A 426 4.29 7.02 -4.63
C GLU A 426 3.48 7.42 -3.39
N VAL A 427 2.49 6.63 -2.98
CA VAL A 427 1.72 6.94 -1.76
C VAL A 427 2.45 6.48 -0.48
N PHE A 428 3.10 5.32 -0.52
CA PHE A 428 3.83 4.72 0.60
C PHE A 428 5.33 4.73 0.28
N THR A 429 6.00 5.86 0.55
CA THR A 429 7.44 6.00 0.30
C THR A 429 8.27 5.31 1.37
N TRP A 430 7.77 5.26 2.61
CA TRP A 430 8.42 4.55 3.72
C TRP A 430 7.80 3.15 3.95
N TRP A 431 8.54 2.12 3.54
CA TRP A 431 8.13 0.72 3.60
C TRP A 431 9.25 -0.16 4.16
N HIS A 432 8.90 -1.40 4.56
CA HIS A 432 9.84 -2.32 5.20
C HIS A 432 10.10 -3.55 4.35
N ARG A 433 11.39 -3.90 4.18
CA ARG A 433 11.83 -5.00 3.33
C ARG A 433 11.59 -6.36 3.98
N LEU A 434 10.79 -7.18 3.30
CA LEU A 434 10.71 -8.62 3.53
C LEU A 434 11.86 -9.32 2.79
N PRO A 435 12.34 -10.47 3.30
CA PRO A 435 13.34 -11.30 2.62
C PRO A 435 12.92 -11.68 1.19
N ASN A 436 13.88 -11.77 0.27
CA ASN A 436 13.61 -12.09 -1.13
C ASN A 436 12.95 -13.46 -1.32
N GLU A 437 13.19 -14.41 -0.42
CA GLU A 437 12.56 -15.74 -0.45
C GLU A 437 11.02 -15.68 -0.35
N VAL A 438 10.47 -14.60 0.22
CA VAL A 438 9.02 -14.38 0.36
C VAL A 438 8.39 -14.05 -0.99
N ASN A 439 9.10 -13.43 -1.93
CA ASN A 439 8.59 -13.05 -3.24
C ASN A 439 9.70 -13.13 -4.29
N PHE A 440 10.10 -14.36 -4.65
CA PHE A 440 11.12 -14.56 -5.67
C PHE A 440 10.55 -14.29 -7.06
N LEU A 441 10.97 -13.19 -7.68
CA LEU A 441 10.53 -12.83 -9.02
C LEU A 441 11.14 -13.79 -10.05
N LYS A 442 10.30 -14.42 -10.88
CA LYS A 442 10.73 -15.22 -12.04
C LYS A 442 11.26 -14.29 -13.15
N TYR A 443 12.39 -13.63 -12.89
CA TYR A 443 13.09 -12.70 -13.77
C TYR A 443 14.60 -12.98 -13.70
N PHE A 444 15.20 -13.21 -14.85
CA PHE A 444 16.60 -13.59 -15.02
C PHE A 444 17.23 -12.65 -16.05
N ASP A 445 18.11 -11.77 -15.56
CA ASP A 445 18.80 -10.82 -16.41
C ASP A 445 19.60 -11.54 -17.52
N ARG A 446 19.66 -10.94 -18.70
CA ARG A 446 20.29 -11.51 -19.90
C ARG A 446 21.79 -11.72 -19.72
N ASN A 447 22.43 -10.98 -18.82
CA ASN A 447 23.86 -11.09 -18.54
C ASN A 447 24.23 -12.28 -17.63
N HIS A 448 23.25 -12.94 -17.00
CA HIS A 448 23.47 -14.07 -16.09
C HIS A 448 22.68 -15.30 -16.53
N SER A 449 23.01 -15.84 -17.71
CA SER A 449 22.38 -17.03 -18.30
C SER A 449 22.41 -18.27 -17.40
N LEU A 450 23.40 -18.38 -16.51
CA LEU A 450 23.58 -19.49 -15.55
C LEU A 450 22.60 -19.49 -14.38
N ASP A 451 21.82 -18.43 -14.15
CA ASP A 451 20.94 -18.33 -12.98
C ASP A 451 19.52 -18.88 -13.23
N ARG A 452 19.17 -19.20 -14.48
CA ARG A 452 17.84 -19.71 -14.86
C ARG A 452 17.52 -21.10 -14.34
N GLU A 453 18.55 -21.92 -14.11
CA GLU A 453 18.47 -23.25 -13.51
C GLU A 453 18.63 -23.24 -11.99
N LYS A 454 19.10 -22.12 -11.42
CA LYS A 454 19.41 -21.96 -9.99
C LYS A 454 18.25 -21.34 -9.20
N ILE A 455 17.02 -21.76 -9.45
CA ILE A 455 15.93 -21.43 -8.51
C ILE A 455 16.32 -22.04 -7.16
N PRO A 456 16.48 -21.24 -6.08
CA PRO A 456 16.83 -21.77 -4.78
C PRO A 456 15.79 -22.78 -4.31
N ASP A 457 16.23 -23.86 -3.66
CA ASP A 457 15.31 -24.90 -3.19
C ASP A 457 14.56 -24.46 -1.93
N ASP A 458 15.02 -23.42 -1.25
CA ASP A 458 14.53 -22.91 0.02
C ASP A 458 13.59 -21.69 -0.09
N LEU A 459 13.09 -21.37 -1.29
CA LEU A 459 12.14 -20.27 -1.47
C LEU A 459 10.83 -20.49 -0.71
N SER A 460 10.28 -19.40 -0.16
CA SER A 460 8.93 -19.40 0.42
C SER A 460 7.85 -19.19 -0.63
N ALA A 461 8.08 -18.33 -1.63
CA ALA A 461 7.17 -18.19 -2.77
C ALA A 461 7.90 -17.80 -4.07
N ILE A 462 7.29 -18.15 -5.22
CA ILE A 462 7.73 -17.74 -6.56
C ILE A 462 6.64 -16.87 -7.20
N HIS A 463 7.03 -15.73 -7.78
CA HIS A 463 6.17 -14.83 -8.55
C HIS A 463 6.40 -15.00 -10.05
N TYR A 464 5.40 -15.56 -10.73
CA TYR A 464 5.49 -15.97 -12.12
C TYR A 464 5.27 -14.79 -13.09
N LEU A 465 6.32 -14.02 -13.36
CA LEU A 465 6.32 -12.98 -14.39
C LEU A 465 6.29 -13.57 -15.81
N GLY A 466 5.97 -12.74 -16.81
CA GLY A 466 5.82 -13.16 -18.21
C GLY A 466 4.51 -13.90 -18.50
N LEU A 467 4.54 -14.86 -19.42
CA LEU A 467 3.44 -15.80 -19.64
C LEU A 467 3.32 -16.73 -18.43
N LYS A 468 2.10 -16.87 -17.92
CA LYS A 468 1.78 -17.68 -16.73
C LYS A 468 1.80 -19.18 -17.06
N PRO A 469 2.21 -20.05 -16.12
CA PRO A 469 2.39 -21.48 -16.40
C PRO A 469 1.14 -22.18 -16.95
N TRP A 470 -0.05 -21.87 -16.42
CA TRP A 470 -1.32 -22.45 -16.88
C TRP A 470 -1.67 -22.09 -18.33
N MET A 471 -1.02 -21.06 -18.88
CA MET A 471 -1.19 -20.62 -20.26
C MET A 471 -0.19 -21.23 -21.25
N CYS A 472 0.76 -22.02 -20.76
CA CYS A 472 1.71 -22.80 -21.55
C CYS A 472 1.29 -24.27 -21.58
N TYR A 473 1.91 -25.08 -22.44
CA TYR A 473 1.86 -26.53 -22.26
C TYR A 473 2.67 -26.94 -21.03
N ARG A 474 2.35 -28.09 -20.45
CA ARG A 474 3.08 -28.62 -19.28
C ARG A 474 4.54 -28.94 -19.57
N ASP A 475 4.85 -29.24 -20.83
CA ASP A 475 6.14 -29.82 -21.23
C ASP A 475 7.34 -28.87 -21.06
N TYR A 476 7.13 -27.55 -21.15
CA TYR A 476 8.17 -26.52 -20.96
C TYR A 476 7.58 -25.12 -20.75
N ASP A 477 8.40 -24.19 -20.25
CA ASP A 477 8.00 -22.78 -20.10
C ASP A 477 7.90 -22.10 -21.47
N CYS A 478 6.68 -21.83 -21.94
CA CYS A 478 6.46 -21.21 -23.25
C CYS A 478 6.94 -19.76 -23.36
N ASN A 479 7.48 -19.15 -22.30
CA ASN A 479 8.26 -17.90 -22.42
C ASN A 479 9.53 -18.09 -23.28
N TRP A 480 10.06 -19.32 -23.39
CA TRP A 480 11.19 -19.65 -24.27
C TRP A 480 10.90 -19.36 -25.75
N ASP A 481 9.65 -19.55 -26.19
CA ASP A 481 9.23 -19.33 -27.59
C ASP A 481 9.17 -17.86 -28.01
N ILE A 482 9.39 -16.91 -27.08
CA ILE A 482 9.29 -15.47 -27.32
C ILE A 482 10.57 -14.80 -26.85
N LYS A 483 11.41 -14.37 -27.80
CA LYS A 483 12.75 -13.79 -27.55
C LYS A 483 12.75 -12.69 -26.48
N GLU A 484 11.77 -11.80 -26.51
CA GLU A 484 11.67 -10.69 -25.56
C GLU A 484 11.27 -11.15 -24.15
N ARG A 485 10.68 -12.34 -24.00
CA ARG A 485 10.21 -12.92 -22.73
C ARG A 485 11.11 -13.99 -22.16
N GLN A 486 12.21 -14.36 -22.84
CA GLN A 486 13.17 -15.33 -22.31
C GLN A 486 13.80 -14.90 -20.97
N VAL A 487 13.76 -13.61 -20.64
CA VAL A 487 14.12 -13.10 -19.30
C VAL A 487 13.20 -13.59 -18.19
N PHE A 488 12.02 -14.13 -18.51
CA PHE A 488 11.09 -14.73 -17.57
C PHE A 488 11.03 -16.25 -17.70
N ALA A 489 11.84 -16.87 -18.55
CA ALA A 489 11.75 -18.29 -18.87
C ALA A 489 12.58 -19.13 -17.88
N SER A 490 11.94 -20.13 -17.27
CA SER A 490 12.62 -21.15 -16.47
C SER A 490 11.77 -22.41 -16.37
N ASP A 491 12.30 -23.53 -16.89
CA ASP A 491 11.61 -24.82 -16.83
C ASP A 491 11.52 -25.35 -15.39
N LYS A 492 12.52 -25.07 -14.54
CA LYS A 492 12.47 -25.42 -13.11
C LYS A 492 11.32 -24.69 -12.39
N ALA A 493 11.07 -23.41 -12.69
CA ALA A 493 9.94 -22.68 -12.12
C ALA A 493 8.60 -23.25 -12.62
N HIS A 494 8.55 -23.55 -13.92
CA HIS A 494 7.39 -24.10 -14.59
C HIS A 494 7.02 -25.47 -14.02
N GLU A 495 8.01 -26.34 -13.83
CA GLU A 495 7.86 -27.65 -13.19
C GLU A 495 7.29 -27.52 -11.78
N LYS A 496 7.85 -26.62 -10.95
CA LYS A 496 7.30 -26.35 -9.59
C LYS A 496 5.82 -25.93 -9.63
N TRP A 497 5.38 -25.22 -10.66
CA TRP A 497 3.96 -24.88 -10.81
C TRP A 497 3.13 -26.12 -11.15
N TRP A 498 3.62 -26.97 -12.06
CA TRP A 498 2.96 -28.22 -12.43
C TRP A 498 2.91 -29.24 -11.30
N GLN A 499 3.88 -29.25 -10.39
CA GLN A 499 3.82 -30.05 -9.16
C GLN A 499 2.61 -29.67 -8.29
N VAL A 500 2.35 -28.36 -8.09
CA VAL A 500 1.14 -27.91 -7.39
C VAL A 500 -0.13 -28.31 -8.16
N TYR A 501 -0.10 -28.22 -9.50
CA TYR A 501 -1.21 -28.67 -10.34
C TYR A 501 -1.49 -30.17 -10.18
N ASP A 502 -0.46 -31.00 -10.25
CA ASP A 502 -0.62 -32.46 -10.24
C ASP A 502 -1.20 -32.95 -8.90
N GLU A 503 -0.81 -32.29 -7.81
CA GLU A 503 -1.25 -32.60 -6.45
C GLU A 503 -2.62 -32.02 -6.08
N MET A 504 -3.18 -31.09 -6.87
CA MET A 504 -4.51 -30.55 -6.60
C MET A 504 -5.60 -31.60 -6.88
N ALA A 505 -6.74 -31.50 -6.19
CA ALA A 505 -7.87 -32.40 -6.40
C ALA A 505 -8.34 -32.41 -7.88
N GLU A 506 -8.68 -33.59 -8.42
CA GLU A 506 -9.10 -33.75 -9.82
C GLU A 506 -10.23 -32.81 -10.25
N ARG A 507 -11.18 -32.53 -9.34
CA ARG A 507 -12.28 -31.58 -9.59
C ARG A 507 -11.84 -30.14 -9.85
N LEU A 508 -10.62 -29.76 -9.47
CA LEU A 508 -10.05 -28.42 -9.67
C LEU A 508 -9.29 -28.30 -11.00
N LYS A 509 -8.73 -29.39 -11.51
CA LYS A 509 -7.93 -29.42 -12.74
C LYS A 509 -8.64 -28.86 -13.99
N PRO A 510 -9.96 -29.06 -14.19
CA PRO A 510 -10.68 -28.49 -15.34
C PRO A 510 -10.70 -26.95 -15.40
N TYR A 511 -10.53 -26.25 -14.26
CA TYR A 511 -10.47 -24.78 -14.24
C TYR A 511 -9.15 -24.21 -14.79
N CYS A 512 -8.19 -25.10 -15.08
CA CYS A 512 -6.88 -24.82 -15.65
C CYS A 512 -6.74 -25.35 -17.09
N GLY A 513 -7.86 -25.63 -17.76
CA GLY A 513 -7.90 -26.07 -19.14
C GLY A 513 -7.45 -24.98 -20.13
N LEU A 514 -7.00 -25.40 -21.32
CA LEU A 514 -6.64 -24.48 -22.40
C LEU A 514 -7.87 -24.13 -23.23
N SER A 515 -8.11 -22.84 -23.48
CA SER A 515 -9.09 -22.43 -24.49
C SER A 515 -8.55 -22.60 -25.91
N PRO A 516 -9.42 -22.64 -26.95
CA PRO A 516 -8.97 -22.66 -28.34
C PRO A 516 -8.02 -21.51 -28.69
N HIS A 517 -8.29 -20.31 -28.17
CA HIS A 517 -7.43 -19.15 -28.39
C HIS A 517 -6.06 -19.31 -27.70
N MET A 518 -6.01 -19.84 -26.48
CA MET A 518 -4.76 -20.10 -25.77
C MET A 518 -3.92 -21.15 -26.53
N ASN A 519 -4.53 -22.25 -26.93
CA ASN A 519 -3.88 -23.32 -27.70
C ASN A 519 -3.33 -22.79 -29.05
N TRP A 520 -4.13 -22.01 -29.76
CA TRP A 520 -3.70 -21.34 -30.98
C TRP A 520 -2.50 -20.41 -30.75
N ARG A 521 -2.51 -19.61 -29.68
CA ARG A 521 -1.43 -18.68 -29.34
C ARG A 521 -0.12 -19.42 -29.05
N ILE A 522 -0.17 -20.51 -28.28
CA ILE A 522 1.01 -21.36 -28.00
C ILE A 522 1.59 -21.90 -29.31
N LYS A 523 0.75 -22.52 -30.16
CA LYS A 523 1.16 -23.06 -31.47
C LYS A 523 1.73 -21.97 -32.39
N LYS A 524 1.16 -20.77 -32.38
CA LYS A 524 1.65 -19.62 -33.16
C LYS A 524 3.08 -19.25 -32.75
N TRP A 525 3.32 -19.02 -31.45
CA TRP A 525 4.64 -18.61 -30.96
C TRP A 525 5.69 -19.69 -31.18
N ARG A 526 5.35 -20.95 -30.94
CA ARG A 526 6.23 -22.08 -31.22
C ARG A 526 6.65 -22.16 -32.71
N ARG A 527 5.73 -21.88 -33.65
CA ARG A 527 6.08 -21.79 -35.09
C ARG A 527 6.99 -20.60 -35.40
N ILE A 528 6.77 -19.46 -34.74
CA ILE A 528 7.62 -18.28 -34.89
C ILE A 528 9.04 -18.59 -34.36
N ALA A 529 9.14 -19.19 -33.17
CA ALA A 529 10.40 -19.62 -32.58
C ALA A 529 11.19 -20.57 -33.50
N LYS A 530 10.50 -21.57 -34.07
CA LYS A 530 11.06 -22.46 -35.10
C LYS A 530 11.55 -21.72 -36.35
N LYS A 531 10.76 -20.77 -36.88
CA LYS A 531 11.14 -19.99 -38.07
C LYS A 531 12.35 -19.09 -37.79
N LEU A 532 12.47 -18.58 -36.57
CA LEU A 532 13.60 -17.77 -36.13
C LEU A 532 14.82 -18.60 -35.70
N SER A 533 14.70 -19.94 -35.69
CA SER A 533 15.73 -20.85 -35.19
C SER A 533 16.28 -20.40 -33.84
N LEU A 534 15.39 -20.14 -32.87
CA LEU A 534 15.82 -19.65 -31.56
C LEU A 534 16.84 -20.62 -30.92
N PRO A 535 17.96 -20.12 -30.35
CA PRO A 535 19.10 -20.95 -29.95
C PRO A 535 18.85 -21.91 -28.79
N ASP A 536 17.84 -21.62 -27.96
CA ASP A 536 17.42 -22.46 -26.84
C ASP A 536 16.77 -23.78 -27.29
N GLU A 537 16.28 -23.82 -28.54
CA GLU A 537 15.67 -24.98 -29.18
C GLU A 537 14.43 -25.57 -28.46
N HIS A 538 13.83 -24.89 -27.47
CA HIS A 538 12.62 -25.38 -26.77
C HIS A 538 11.44 -25.63 -27.72
N TRP A 539 11.39 -24.92 -28.84
CA TRP A 539 10.43 -25.14 -29.91
C TRP A 539 10.52 -26.53 -30.58
N LYS A 540 11.55 -27.34 -30.26
CA LYS A 540 11.70 -28.75 -30.69
C LYS A 540 11.10 -29.76 -29.70
N ILE A 541 10.87 -29.40 -28.42
CA ILE A 541 10.40 -30.32 -27.36
C ILE A 541 9.05 -30.95 -27.69
N GLY A 542 8.93 -32.28 -27.74
CA GLY A 542 7.65 -32.95 -28.03
C GLY A 542 6.56 -32.58 -27.02
N VAL A 543 5.39 -32.13 -27.49
CA VAL A 543 4.29 -31.71 -26.62
C VAL A 543 3.40 -32.91 -26.27
N THR A 544 3.36 -33.26 -24.99
CA THR A 544 2.57 -34.38 -24.44
C THR A 544 1.37 -33.92 -23.61
N ASP A 545 1.24 -32.62 -23.34
CA ASP A 545 0.12 -32.06 -22.57
C ASP A 545 -1.26 -32.46 -23.14
N PRO A 546 -2.11 -33.19 -22.39
CA PRO A 546 -3.41 -33.64 -22.88
C PRO A 546 -4.39 -32.48 -23.10
N ARG A 547 -4.19 -31.32 -22.47
CA ARG A 547 -5.05 -30.14 -22.63
C ARG A 547 -5.03 -29.60 -24.05
N GLN A 548 -4.02 -29.95 -24.87
CA GLN A 548 -3.97 -29.54 -26.27
C GLN A 548 -5.11 -30.14 -27.13
N TYR A 549 -5.69 -31.24 -26.68
CA TYR A 549 -6.82 -31.96 -27.30
C TYR A 549 -8.12 -31.75 -26.54
N ASN A 550 -8.05 -31.57 -25.21
CA ASN A 550 -9.20 -31.38 -24.32
C ASN A 550 -9.42 -29.89 -24.00
N LEU A 551 -9.80 -29.11 -25.02
CA LEU A 551 -9.96 -27.66 -24.89
C LEU A 551 -11.24 -27.30 -24.13
N VAL A 552 -11.15 -26.33 -23.24
CA VAL A 552 -12.31 -25.75 -22.55
C VAL A 552 -12.92 -24.63 -23.40
N GLN A 553 -14.25 -24.61 -23.49
CA GLN A 553 -14.99 -23.57 -24.21
C GLN A 553 -14.99 -22.26 -23.45
#